data_AF-A0A4S9YXI2-F1
#
_entry.id   AF-A0A4S9YXI2-F1
#
_cell.length_a   1.000
_cell.length_b   1.000
_cell.length_c   1.000
_cell.angle_alpha   90.00
_cell.angle_beta   90.00
_cell.angle_gamma   90.00
#
_symmetry.space_group_name_H-M   'P 1'
#
loop_
_entity.id
_entity.type
_entity.pdbx_description
1 polymer ?
#
loop_
_entity_poly.entity_id
_entity_poly.type
_entity_poly.pdbx_seq_one_letter_code
_entity_poly.pdbx_strand_id
1 'polypeptide(L)'
;PWKPPYGIITSYFKYAIAPAIVEESFEPEGKTRQEALEDIEWPMALSVQTNDPALFFAALAMSCVHLPETHEFSPQSNSFFFRWLSSKCVEYLNKSLANPARACSDGTLIAVTFISFCESMAGNHRIAATIHQPGLRQMVNTRGGLDSIAKASAVGERVTKAISALDIVVASKFGCTPIFEDSYALAQAAPRHCRSRQFRAFHLECASLRLTKSLEITLKTRNHAEI
;
A
#
# COMPACT_ATOMS: atom_id res chain seq x y z
N PRO A 1 10.50 -25.45 4.72
CA PRO A 1 10.72 -24.02 4.46
C PRO A 1 10.09 -23.59 3.12
N TRP A 2 9.20 -22.58 3.13
CA TRP A 2 8.87 -21.86 1.90
C TRP A 2 10.18 -21.29 1.33
N LYS A 3 10.31 -21.32 0.01
CA LYS A 3 11.26 -20.51 -0.74
C LYS A 3 10.37 -19.76 -1.72
N PRO A 4 10.51 -18.44 -1.90
CA PRO A 4 9.81 -17.78 -2.98
C PRO A 4 10.09 -18.59 -4.25
N PRO A 5 9.07 -19.10 -4.94
CA PRO A 5 9.33 -19.54 -6.29
C PRO A 5 9.80 -18.28 -7.03
N TYR A 6 10.59 -18.45 -8.07
CA TYR A 6 10.97 -17.36 -8.96
C TYR A 6 12.00 -16.36 -8.39
N GLY A 7 13.26 -16.78 -8.31
CA GLY A 7 14.37 -15.81 -8.44
C GLY A 7 14.15 -14.86 -9.63
N ILE A 8 13.44 -15.32 -10.66
CA ILE A 8 12.92 -14.54 -11.79
C ILE A 8 11.94 -13.44 -11.35
N ILE A 9 10.89 -13.70 -10.56
CA ILE A 9 9.91 -12.66 -10.18
C ILE A 9 10.55 -11.64 -9.24
N THR A 10 11.38 -12.08 -8.27
CA THR A 10 12.12 -11.12 -7.42
C THR A 10 13.11 -10.28 -8.24
N SER A 11 13.78 -10.88 -9.23
CA SER A 11 14.67 -10.14 -10.13
C SER A 11 13.88 -9.20 -11.02
N TYR A 12 12.76 -9.64 -11.57
CA TYR A 12 11.91 -8.84 -12.44
C TYR A 12 11.29 -7.67 -11.65
N PHE A 13 10.87 -7.90 -10.41
CA PHE A 13 10.45 -6.84 -9.52
C PHE A 13 11.56 -5.79 -9.34
N LYS A 14 12.77 -6.24 -9.00
CA LYS A 14 13.92 -5.38 -8.75
C LYS A 14 14.39 -4.61 -9.98
N TYR A 15 14.40 -5.23 -11.15
CA TYR A 15 15.02 -4.68 -12.36
C TYR A 15 14.05 -4.10 -13.38
N ALA A 16 12.74 -4.35 -13.25
CA ALA A 16 11.72 -3.81 -14.15
C ALA A 16 10.64 -3.03 -13.40
N ILE A 17 9.97 -3.64 -12.41
CA ILE A 17 8.81 -3.02 -11.77
C ILE A 17 9.20 -1.84 -10.87
N ALA A 18 10.13 -2.02 -9.95
CA ALA A 18 10.53 -0.95 -9.03
C ALA A 18 11.12 0.27 -9.77
N PRO A 19 12.01 0.10 -10.77
CA PRO A 19 12.47 1.21 -11.59
C PRO A 19 11.34 1.92 -12.36
N ALA A 20 10.38 1.19 -12.93
CA ALA A 20 9.26 1.78 -13.64
C ALA A 20 8.37 2.64 -12.72
N ILE A 21 8.12 2.19 -11.49
CA ILE A 21 7.38 2.97 -10.49
C ILE A 21 8.14 4.26 -10.17
N VAL A 22 9.45 4.17 -9.92
CA VAL A 22 10.28 5.36 -9.64
C VAL A 22 10.32 6.29 -10.84
N GLU A 23 10.41 5.78 -12.07
CA GLU A 23 10.39 6.64 -13.26
C GLU A 23 9.08 7.44 -13.39
N GLU A 24 7.95 6.85 -13.00
CA GLU A 24 6.64 7.52 -13.05
C GLU A 24 6.44 8.52 -11.88
N SER A 25 6.92 8.20 -10.67
CA SER A 25 6.57 8.93 -9.45
C SER A 25 7.71 9.74 -8.82
N PHE A 26 8.94 9.65 -9.36
CA PHE A 26 10.11 10.29 -8.73
C PHE A 26 10.09 11.81 -8.85
N GLU A 27 10.09 12.45 -7.69
CA GLU A 27 10.38 13.87 -7.53
C GLU A 27 11.74 14.04 -6.86
N PRO A 28 12.65 14.86 -7.42
CA PRO A 28 14.01 15.02 -6.91
C PRO A 28 14.09 15.82 -5.59
N GLU A 29 12.98 16.37 -5.10
CA GLU A 29 12.98 17.18 -3.88
C GLU A 29 13.07 16.31 -2.61
N GLY A 30 14.29 16.19 -2.08
CA GLY A 30 14.52 15.70 -0.71
C GLY A 30 14.75 14.20 -0.55
N LYS A 31 14.79 13.44 -1.66
CA LYS A 31 15.31 12.07 -1.70
C LYS A 31 15.99 11.78 -3.03
N THR A 32 17.04 10.97 -2.98
CA THR A 32 17.72 10.43 -4.16
C THR A 32 16.86 9.35 -4.81
N ARG A 33 17.15 9.06 -6.09
CA ARG A 33 16.50 7.94 -6.80
C ARG A 33 16.73 6.60 -6.10
N GLN A 34 17.91 6.42 -5.52
CA GLN A 34 18.28 5.20 -4.79
C GLN A 34 17.43 5.03 -3.52
N GLU A 35 17.25 6.09 -2.74
CA GLU A 35 16.37 6.06 -1.56
C GLU A 35 14.92 5.78 -1.95
N ALA A 36 14.43 6.33 -3.07
CA ALA A 36 13.10 6.02 -3.58
C ALA A 36 12.94 4.54 -3.97
N LEU A 37 13.96 3.93 -4.58
CA LEU A 37 13.95 2.49 -4.88
C LEU A 37 13.92 1.65 -3.61
N GLU A 38 14.72 2.01 -2.60
CA GLU A 38 14.75 1.31 -1.32
C GLU A 38 13.41 1.39 -0.57
N ASP A 39 12.65 2.48 -0.76
CA ASP A 39 11.28 2.62 -0.25
C ASP A 39 10.25 1.76 -0.96
N ILE A 40 10.48 1.40 -2.21
CA ILE A 40 9.63 0.46 -2.95
C ILE A 40 10.05 -0.99 -2.67
N GLU A 41 11.34 -1.25 -2.55
CA GLU A 41 11.88 -2.63 -2.44
C GLU A 41 11.75 -3.23 -1.04
N TRP A 42 11.69 -2.43 0.02
CA TRP A 42 11.76 -2.96 1.40
C TRP A 42 10.69 -3.99 1.78
N PRO A 43 9.41 -3.91 1.33
CA PRO A 43 8.43 -4.92 1.72
C PRO A 43 8.77 -6.27 1.07
N MET A 44 9.28 -6.23 -0.16
CA MET A 44 9.78 -7.41 -0.86
C MET A 44 11.01 -7.99 -0.15
N ALA A 45 11.97 -7.15 0.21
CA ALA A 45 13.15 -7.57 0.97
C ALA A 45 12.79 -8.19 2.33
N LEU A 46 11.85 -7.56 3.06
CA LEU A 46 11.33 -8.07 4.33
C LEU A 46 10.64 -9.43 4.14
N SER A 47 9.88 -9.62 3.05
CA SER A 47 9.22 -10.90 2.74
C SER A 47 10.22 -12.04 2.57
N VAL A 48 11.35 -11.78 1.92
CA VAL A 48 12.43 -12.76 1.72
C VAL A 48 13.15 -13.03 3.03
N GLN A 49 13.50 -11.99 3.79
CA GLN A 49 14.19 -12.10 5.08
C GLN A 49 13.36 -12.89 6.11
N THR A 50 12.05 -12.65 6.17
CA THR A 50 11.15 -13.28 7.12
C THR A 50 10.51 -14.56 6.60
N ASN A 51 10.80 -14.92 5.36
CA ASN A 51 10.20 -16.05 4.66
C ASN A 51 8.66 -16.00 4.69
N ASP A 52 8.10 -14.80 4.47
CA ASP A 52 6.66 -14.52 4.56
C ASP A 52 6.02 -14.48 3.17
N PRO A 53 5.29 -15.54 2.76
CA PRO A 53 4.68 -15.59 1.44
C PRO A 53 3.52 -14.59 1.30
N ALA A 54 2.81 -14.29 2.39
CA ALA A 54 1.68 -13.37 2.33
C ALA A 54 2.18 -11.96 1.99
N LEU A 55 3.26 -11.55 2.65
CA LEU A 55 3.93 -10.28 2.37
C LEU A 55 4.52 -10.24 0.96
N PHE A 56 5.10 -11.34 0.49
CA PHE A 56 5.64 -11.42 -0.88
C PHE A 56 4.56 -11.10 -1.94
N PHE A 57 3.43 -11.81 -1.88
CA PHE A 57 2.34 -11.58 -2.84
C PHE A 57 1.69 -10.21 -2.66
N ALA A 58 1.56 -9.72 -1.43
CA ALA A 58 1.03 -8.39 -1.15
C ALA A 58 1.94 -7.27 -1.71
N ALA A 59 3.26 -7.38 -1.52
CA ALA A 59 4.23 -6.42 -2.03
C ALA A 59 4.22 -6.37 -3.56
N LEU A 60 4.13 -7.52 -4.22
CA LEU A 60 4.03 -7.58 -5.67
C LEU A 60 2.70 -6.99 -6.18
N ALA A 61 1.57 -7.30 -5.54
CA ALA A 61 0.28 -6.72 -5.88
C ALA A 61 0.26 -5.19 -5.70
N MET A 62 0.82 -4.71 -4.58
CA MET A 62 0.97 -3.28 -4.30
C MET A 62 1.76 -2.59 -5.41
N SER A 63 2.85 -3.20 -5.84
CA SER A 63 3.70 -2.66 -6.91
C SER A 63 2.94 -2.56 -8.24
N CYS A 64 2.11 -3.56 -8.57
CA CYS A 64 1.25 -3.49 -9.75
C CYS A 64 0.30 -2.27 -9.73
N VAL A 65 -0.26 -1.90 -8.58
CA VAL A 65 -1.17 -0.75 -8.44
C VAL A 65 -0.49 0.58 -8.73
N HIS A 66 0.82 0.66 -8.53
CA HIS A 66 1.62 1.86 -8.79
C HIS A 66 2.13 1.98 -10.22
N LEU A 67 1.90 0.99 -11.08
CA LEU A 67 2.32 1.05 -12.47
C LEU A 67 1.37 1.89 -13.32
N PRO A 68 1.84 2.46 -14.44
CA PRO A 68 0.97 3.18 -15.36
C PRO A 68 -0.13 2.26 -15.88
N GLU A 69 -1.32 2.80 -16.15
CA GLU A 69 -2.47 2.00 -16.65
C GLU A 69 -2.11 1.17 -17.90
N THR A 70 -1.21 1.67 -18.74
CA THR A 70 -0.72 1.01 -19.96
C THR A 70 0.32 -0.09 -19.74
N HIS A 71 0.87 -0.24 -18.53
CA HIS A 71 1.86 -1.26 -18.24
C HIS A 71 1.21 -2.65 -18.19
N GLU A 72 1.86 -3.68 -18.75
CA GLU A 72 1.31 -5.04 -18.87
C GLU A 72 0.99 -5.76 -17.54
N PHE A 73 1.39 -5.20 -16.40
CA PHE A 73 1.14 -5.73 -15.05
C PHE A 73 0.26 -4.81 -14.22
N SER A 74 -0.21 -3.68 -14.77
CA SER A 74 -1.16 -2.84 -14.07
C SER A 74 -2.49 -3.58 -13.90
N PRO A 75 -3.26 -3.32 -12.83
CA PRO A 75 -4.59 -3.89 -12.66
C PRO A 75 -5.54 -3.61 -13.83
N GLN A 76 -5.35 -2.49 -14.54
CA GLN A 76 -6.15 -2.06 -15.68
C GLN A 76 -5.84 -2.89 -16.93
N SER A 77 -4.56 -3.13 -17.22
CA SER A 77 -4.13 -3.92 -18.39
C SER A 77 -4.21 -5.44 -18.13
N ASN A 78 -3.98 -5.89 -16.89
CA ASN A 78 -3.91 -7.31 -16.54
C ASN A 78 -4.61 -7.61 -15.21
N SER A 79 -5.92 -7.40 -15.20
CA SER A 79 -6.78 -7.66 -14.04
C SER A 79 -6.72 -9.12 -13.55
N PHE A 80 -6.49 -10.08 -14.45
CA PHE A 80 -6.36 -11.49 -14.08
C PHE A 80 -5.12 -11.73 -13.20
N PHE A 81 -3.96 -11.22 -13.63
CA PHE A 81 -2.72 -11.38 -12.86
C PHE A 81 -2.83 -10.71 -11.49
N PHE A 82 -3.36 -9.48 -11.44
CA PHE A 82 -3.57 -8.78 -10.17
C PHE A 82 -4.53 -9.54 -9.22
N ARG A 83 -5.63 -10.09 -9.74
CA ARG A 83 -6.55 -10.92 -8.94
C ARG A 83 -5.90 -12.22 -8.46
N TRP A 84 -5.04 -12.82 -9.28
CA TRP A 84 -4.28 -13.99 -8.89
C TRP A 84 -3.30 -13.69 -7.75
N LEU A 85 -2.56 -12.58 -7.81
CA LEU A 85 -1.69 -12.11 -6.72
C LEU A 85 -2.48 -11.88 -5.43
N SER A 86 -3.61 -11.18 -5.54
CA SER A 86 -4.49 -10.88 -4.40
C SER A 86 -5.03 -12.16 -3.76
N SER A 87 -5.49 -13.12 -4.58
CA SER A 87 -5.94 -14.44 -4.11
C SER A 87 -4.84 -15.21 -3.40
N LYS A 88 -3.61 -15.22 -3.93
CA LYS A 88 -2.46 -15.85 -3.29
C LYS A 88 -2.08 -15.16 -1.99
N CYS A 89 -2.11 -13.84 -1.93
CA CYS A 89 -1.91 -13.09 -0.69
C CYS A 89 -2.91 -13.55 0.39
N VAL A 90 -4.21 -13.57 0.08
CA VAL A 90 -5.25 -14.00 1.03
C VAL A 90 -5.08 -15.47 1.45
N GLU A 91 -4.72 -16.36 0.52
CA GLU A 91 -4.43 -17.77 0.81
C GLU A 91 -3.34 -17.92 1.90
N TYR A 92 -2.23 -17.17 1.74
CA TYR A 92 -1.12 -17.23 2.69
C TYR A 92 -1.33 -16.38 3.94
N LEU A 93 -2.15 -15.32 3.88
CA LEU A 93 -2.60 -14.59 5.06
C LEU A 93 -3.37 -15.52 5.98
N ASN A 94 -4.32 -16.29 5.47
CA ASN A 94 -5.08 -17.26 6.27
C ASN A 94 -4.16 -18.29 6.95
N LYS A 95 -3.11 -18.77 6.27
CA LYS A 95 -2.09 -19.64 6.88
C LYS A 95 -1.27 -18.94 7.96
N SER A 96 -1.03 -17.64 7.80
CA SER A 96 -0.28 -16.83 8.78
C SER A 96 -1.14 -16.56 10.03
N LEU A 97 -2.42 -16.26 9.85
CA LEU A 97 -3.41 -16.07 10.92
C LEU A 97 -3.68 -17.35 11.72
N ALA A 98 -3.63 -18.52 11.07
CA ALA A 98 -3.77 -19.81 11.75
C ALA A 98 -2.54 -20.19 12.62
N ASN A 99 -1.42 -19.46 12.51
CA ASN A 99 -0.21 -19.69 13.30
C ASN A 99 -0.02 -18.53 14.29
N PRO A 100 -0.18 -18.76 15.61
CA PRO A 100 -0.07 -17.70 16.62
C PRO A 100 1.25 -16.91 16.57
N ALA A 101 2.36 -17.56 16.21
CA ALA A 101 3.67 -16.91 16.10
C ALA A 101 3.78 -15.95 14.89
N ARG A 102 2.89 -16.11 13.89
CA ARG A 102 2.88 -15.30 12.66
C ARG A 102 1.67 -14.39 12.56
N ALA A 103 0.57 -14.69 13.27
CA ALA A 103 -0.71 -14.02 13.12
C ALA A 103 -0.66 -12.49 13.28
N CYS A 104 0.31 -11.96 14.04
CA CYS A 104 0.53 -10.52 14.21
C CYS A 104 1.97 -10.09 13.89
N SER A 105 2.72 -10.84 13.09
CA SER A 105 4.09 -10.46 12.71
C SER A 105 4.12 -9.15 11.91
N ASP A 106 5.26 -8.47 11.90
CA ASP A 106 5.48 -7.27 11.07
C ASP A 106 5.13 -7.53 9.59
N GLY A 107 5.52 -8.69 9.06
CA GLY A 107 5.20 -9.10 7.70
C GLY A 107 3.70 -9.30 7.46
N THR A 108 2.98 -9.89 8.42
CA THR A 108 1.53 -10.10 8.29
C THR A 108 0.76 -8.80 8.40
N LEU A 109 1.17 -7.87 9.29
CA LEU A 109 0.58 -6.52 9.36
C LEU A 109 0.69 -5.78 8.02
N ILE A 110 1.88 -5.79 7.40
CA ILE A 110 2.07 -5.14 6.10
C ILE A 110 1.30 -5.83 4.99
N ALA A 111 1.28 -7.17 4.98
CA ALA A 111 0.50 -7.90 3.99
C ALA A 111 -1.00 -7.53 4.04
N VAL A 112 -1.60 -7.45 5.23
CA VAL A 112 -3.00 -7.02 5.41
C VAL A 112 -3.17 -5.54 4.99
N THR A 113 -2.23 -4.67 5.33
CA THR A 113 -2.26 -3.26 4.96
C THR A 113 -2.26 -3.09 3.44
N PHE A 114 -1.35 -3.77 2.75
CA PHE A 114 -1.18 -3.68 1.31
C PHE A 114 -2.37 -4.26 0.56
N ILE A 115 -2.87 -5.43 0.95
CA ILE A 115 -4.05 -6.01 0.28
C ILE A 115 -5.29 -5.14 0.51
N SER A 116 -5.46 -4.56 1.70
CA SER A 116 -6.54 -3.62 1.99
C SER A 116 -6.49 -2.38 1.08
N PHE A 117 -5.30 -1.82 0.90
CA PHE A 117 -5.08 -0.71 -0.02
C PHE A 117 -5.36 -1.10 -1.47
N CYS A 118 -4.79 -2.23 -1.92
CA CYS A 118 -4.95 -2.77 -3.27
C CYS A 118 -6.42 -2.97 -3.62
N GLU A 119 -7.19 -3.64 -2.76
CA GLU A 119 -8.62 -3.86 -2.95
C GLU A 119 -9.39 -2.53 -2.99
N SER A 120 -9.01 -1.56 -2.16
CA SER A 120 -9.61 -0.22 -2.22
C SER A 120 -9.34 0.45 -3.57
N MET A 121 -8.10 0.46 -4.05
CA MET A 121 -7.74 1.09 -5.33
C MET A 121 -8.33 0.38 -6.54
N ALA A 122 -8.54 -0.94 -6.46
CA ALA A 122 -9.14 -1.76 -7.51
C ALA A 122 -10.69 -1.69 -7.55
N GLY A 123 -11.32 -0.84 -6.74
CA GLY A 123 -12.78 -0.65 -6.71
C GLY A 123 -13.54 -1.57 -5.74
N ASN A 124 -12.85 -2.42 -4.99
CA ASN A 124 -13.41 -3.31 -3.97
C ASN A 124 -13.34 -2.71 -2.56
N HIS A 125 -13.43 -1.38 -2.44
CA HIS A 125 -13.27 -0.66 -1.17
C HIS A 125 -14.17 -1.19 -0.04
N ARG A 126 -15.39 -1.66 -0.35
CA ARG A 126 -16.27 -2.27 0.66
C ARG A 126 -15.62 -3.48 1.34
N ILE A 127 -14.93 -4.34 0.60
CA ILE A 127 -14.24 -5.53 1.14
C ILE A 127 -13.09 -5.07 2.06
N ALA A 128 -12.31 -4.10 1.61
CA ALA A 128 -11.25 -3.52 2.42
C ALA A 128 -11.79 -2.96 3.74
N ALA A 129 -12.85 -2.15 3.68
CA ALA A 129 -13.45 -1.50 4.83
C ALA A 129 -14.13 -2.46 5.81
N THR A 130 -14.77 -3.54 5.34
CA THR A 130 -15.52 -4.45 6.21
C THR A 130 -14.72 -5.64 6.70
N ILE A 131 -13.62 -6.01 6.02
CA ILE A 131 -12.85 -7.22 6.33
C ILE A 131 -11.41 -6.87 6.72
N HIS A 132 -10.65 -6.25 5.82
CA HIS A 132 -9.22 -6.07 6.02
C HIS A 132 -8.89 -5.01 7.07
N GLN A 133 -9.56 -3.86 7.01
CA GLN A 133 -9.34 -2.74 7.95
C GLN A 133 -9.68 -3.10 9.41
N PRO A 134 -10.82 -3.74 9.72
CA PRO A 134 -11.11 -4.20 11.08
C PRO A 134 -10.12 -5.24 11.58
N GLY A 135 -9.73 -6.20 10.72
CA GLY A 135 -8.72 -7.21 11.06
C GLY A 135 -7.36 -6.59 11.37
N LEU A 136 -6.92 -5.62 10.56
CA LEU A 136 -5.67 -4.88 10.80
C LEU A 136 -5.71 -4.14 12.13
N ARG A 137 -6.82 -3.46 12.46
CA ARG A 137 -6.99 -2.79 13.76
C ARG A 137 -6.84 -3.78 14.91
N GLN A 138 -7.47 -4.95 14.83
CA GLN A 138 -7.36 -5.98 15.86
C GLN A 138 -5.92 -6.47 16.06
N MET A 139 -5.19 -6.71 14.95
CA MET A 139 -3.79 -7.14 15.00
C MET A 139 -2.89 -6.08 15.65
N VAL A 140 -3.09 -4.81 15.29
CA VAL A 140 -2.34 -3.68 15.88
C VAL A 140 -2.65 -3.55 17.37
N ASN A 141 -3.92 -3.65 17.76
CA ASN A 141 -4.33 -3.60 19.18
C ASN A 141 -3.73 -4.75 19.99
N THR A 142 -3.65 -5.95 19.42
CA THR A 142 -3.00 -7.12 20.04
C THR A 142 -1.53 -6.85 20.37
N ARG A 143 -0.86 -5.96 19.62
CA ARG A 143 0.53 -5.54 19.87
C ARG A 143 0.66 -4.28 20.73
N GLY A 144 -0.43 -3.80 21.31
CA GLY A 144 -0.43 -2.61 22.15
C GLY A 144 -0.46 -1.29 21.38
N GLY A 145 -0.90 -1.30 20.12
CA GLY A 145 -1.03 -0.09 19.30
C GLY A 145 0.19 0.23 18.44
N LEU A 146 0.05 1.22 17.55
CA LEU A 146 1.10 1.61 16.61
C LEU A 146 2.38 2.08 17.32
N ASP A 147 2.26 2.85 18.40
CA ASP A 147 3.41 3.33 19.18
C ASP A 147 4.24 2.20 19.78
N SER A 148 3.57 1.15 20.28
CA SER A 148 4.23 -0.04 20.83
C SER A 148 5.01 -0.78 19.74
N ILE A 149 4.40 -0.94 18.56
CA ILE A 149 5.05 -1.56 17.39
C ILE A 149 6.27 -0.74 16.96
N ALA A 150 6.14 0.59 16.88
CA ALA A 150 7.21 1.48 16.45
C ALA A 150 8.43 1.42 17.37
N LYS A 151 8.20 1.36 18.69
CA LYS A 151 9.29 1.31 19.69
C LYS A 151 9.98 -0.06 19.78
N ALA A 152 9.35 -1.12 19.28
CA ALA A 152 9.87 -2.47 19.39
C ALA A 152 11.08 -2.74 18.48
N SER A 153 11.13 -2.12 17.29
CA SER A 153 12.24 -2.28 16.35
C SER A 153 12.22 -1.23 15.24
N ALA A 154 13.33 -1.05 14.52
CA ALA A 154 13.39 -0.22 13.32
C ALA A 154 12.44 -0.70 12.21
N VAL A 155 12.23 -2.02 12.11
CA VAL A 155 11.24 -2.61 11.19
C VAL A 155 9.82 -2.21 11.62
N GLY A 156 9.53 -2.30 12.93
CA GLY A 156 8.25 -1.87 13.50
C GLY A 156 7.96 -0.39 13.24
N GLU A 157 8.97 0.48 13.36
CA GLU A 157 8.84 1.89 12.99
C GLU A 157 8.45 2.05 11.51
N ARG A 158 9.13 1.35 10.59
CA ARG A 158 8.79 1.38 9.17
C ARG A 158 7.39 0.83 8.89
N VAL A 159 6.99 -0.22 9.60
CA VAL A 159 5.67 -0.84 9.48
C VAL A 159 4.57 0.16 9.84
N THR A 160 4.71 0.85 10.96
CA THR A 160 3.70 1.80 11.46
C THR A 160 3.57 3.03 10.57
N LYS A 161 4.67 3.50 9.98
CA LYS A 161 4.67 4.55 8.96
C LYS A 161 3.88 4.11 7.72
N ALA A 162 4.11 2.89 7.23
CA ALA A 162 3.38 2.36 6.06
C ALA A 162 1.88 2.19 6.34
N ILE A 163 1.51 1.65 7.50
CA ILE A 163 0.09 1.53 7.93
C ILE A 163 -0.57 2.90 7.93
N SER A 164 0.05 3.87 8.62
CA SER A 164 -0.50 5.21 8.78
C SER A 164 -0.65 5.93 7.46
N ALA A 165 0.37 5.88 6.59
CA ALA A 165 0.34 6.54 5.30
C ALA A 165 -0.78 5.99 4.40
N LEU A 166 -0.90 4.67 4.29
CA LEU A 166 -1.89 4.04 3.41
C LEU A 166 -3.32 4.20 3.94
N ASP A 167 -3.50 4.15 5.26
CA ASP A 167 -4.79 4.43 5.90
C ASP A 167 -5.28 5.86 5.58
N ILE A 168 -4.39 6.84 5.71
CA ILE A 168 -4.66 8.24 5.34
C ILE A 168 -5.00 8.39 3.86
N VAL A 169 -4.28 7.71 2.96
CA VAL A 169 -4.53 7.79 1.51
C VAL A 169 -5.92 7.22 1.19
N VAL A 170 -6.26 6.07 1.76
CA VAL A 170 -7.60 5.46 1.58
C VAL A 170 -8.68 6.39 2.13
N ALA A 171 -8.52 6.87 3.36
CA ALA A 171 -9.45 7.80 3.99
C ALA A 171 -9.70 9.05 3.14
N SER A 172 -8.62 9.67 2.65
CA SER A 172 -8.68 10.87 1.80
C SER A 172 -9.39 10.60 0.48
N LYS A 173 -9.11 9.46 -0.17
CA LYS A 173 -9.67 9.11 -1.47
C LYS A 173 -11.17 8.81 -1.42
N PHE A 174 -11.62 8.12 -0.37
CA PHE A 174 -13.01 7.67 -0.25
C PHE A 174 -13.88 8.57 0.64
N GLY A 175 -13.31 9.64 1.19
CA GLY A 175 -14.03 10.58 2.06
C GLY A 175 -14.47 9.93 3.38
N CYS A 176 -13.68 9.00 3.91
CA CYS A 176 -13.93 8.33 5.19
C CYS A 176 -12.88 8.72 6.24
N THR A 177 -13.11 8.32 7.49
CA THR A 177 -12.16 8.54 8.58
C THR A 177 -11.04 7.50 8.54
N PRO A 178 -9.78 7.89 8.78
CA PRO A 178 -8.70 6.94 8.98
C PRO A 178 -9.04 5.94 10.09
N ILE A 179 -8.61 4.70 9.93
CA ILE A 179 -8.71 3.65 10.95
C ILE A 179 -7.94 4.10 12.19
N PHE A 180 -6.73 4.62 12.03
CA PHE A 180 -5.86 5.01 13.12
C PHE A 180 -5.91 6.54 13.31
N GLU A 181 -6.84 7.01 14.15
CA GLU A 181 -7.09 8.44 14.39
C GLU A 181 -5.84 9.19 14.92
N ASP A 182 -5.00 8.54 15.73
CA ASP A 182 -3.75 9.12 16.23
C ASP A 182 -2.77 9.45 15.09
N SER A 183 -2.78 8.65 14.02
CA SER A 183 -1.97 8.89 12.81
C SER A 183 -2.42 10.15 12.08
N TYR A 184 -3.71 10.47 12.13
CA TYR A 184 -4.28 11.67 11.52
C TYR A 184 -3.95 12.94 12.30
N ALA A 185 -3.95 12.88 13.64
CA ALA A 185 -3.53 14.00 14.50
C ALA A 185 -2.04 14.35 14.31
N LEU A 186 -1.16 13.34 14.20
CA LEU A 186 0.26 13.52 13.89
C LEU A 186 0.48 14.10 12.49
N ALA A 187 -0.27 13.61 11.49
CA ALA A 187 -0.29 14.17 10.14
C ALA A 187 -0.77 15.62 10.09
N GLN A 188 -1.78 15.99 10.89
CA GLN A 188 -2.28 17.36 10.99
C GLN A 188 -1.42 18.29 11.86
N ALA A 189 -0.63 17.77 12.80
CA ALA A 189 0.28 18.57 13.62
C ALA A 189 1.58 18.96 12.89
N ALA A 190 1.96 18.20 11.85
CA ALA A 190 3.15 18.47 11.06
C ALA A 190 3.06 19.85 10.32
N PRO A 191 4.17 20.60 10.14
CA PRO A 191 4.18 21.85 9.39
C PRO A 191 3.59 21.67 7.98
N ARG A 192 2.91 22.68 7.42
CA ARG A 192 2.25 22.58 6.10
C ARG A 192 3.18 22.08 4.97
N HIS A 193 4.48 22.39 5.03
CA HIS A 193 5.46 21.86 4.06
C HIS A 193 5.75 20.36 4.26
N CYS A 194 5.62 19.84 5.48
CA CYS A 194 5.92 18.46 5.85
C CYS A 194 4.69 17.57 5.56
N ARG A 195 3.48 18.11 5.80
CA ARG A 195 2.22 17.61 5.25
C ARG A 195 2.32 17.46 3.74
N SER A 196 2.78 18.49 3.03
CA SER A 196 3.03 18.42 1.59
C SER A 196 4.30 17.67 1.18
N ARG A 197 4.97 16.89 2.04
CA ARG A 197 6.11 16.04 1.67
C ARG A 197 5.82 14.57 1.96
N GLN A 198 5.29 14.25 3.13
CA GLN A 198 4.78 12.91 3.44
C GLN A 198 3.48 12.60 2.70
N PHE A 199 2.54 13.57 2.59
CA PHE A 199 1.41 13.38 1.71
C PHE A 199 1.87 13.47 0.27
N ARG A 200 2.61 14.49 -0.20
CA ARG A 200 2.96 14.59 -1.64
C ARG A 200 3.76 13.43 -2.19
N ALA A 201 4.71 12.86 -1.44
CA ALA A 201 5.42 11.66 -1.89
C ALA A 201 4.45 10.50 -2.20
N PHE A 202 3.34 10.38 -1.47
CA PHE A 202 2.27 9.39 -1.71
C PHE A 202 1.08 9.90 -2.55
N HIS A 203 0.85 11.21 -2.58
CA HIS A 203 -0.25 11.91 -3.28
C HIS A 203 0.12 12.17 -4.74
N LEU A 204 1.42 12.20 -5.06
CA LEU A 204 1.96 12.16 -6.42
C LEU A 204 2.13 10.71 -6.91
N GLU A 205 2.28 9.73 -6.02
CA GLU A 205 2.08 8.30 -6.36
C GLU A 205 0.62 7.94 -6.69
N CYS A 206 -0.35 8.77 -6.29
CA CYS A 206 -1.74 8.66 -6.76
C CYS A 206 -2.03 9.44 -8.05
N ALA A 207 -1.06 10.19 -8.61
CA ALA A 207 -1.26 10.99 -9.82
C ALA A 207 -1.42 10.14 -11.11
N SER A 208 -1.16 8.82 -11.03
CA SER A 208 -1.52 7.88 -12.11
C SER A 208 -3.02 7.58 -12.17
N LEU A 209 -3.79 7.83 -11.10
CA LEU A 209 -5.25 7.80 -11.15
C LEU A 209 -5.77 9.19 -11.52
N ARG A 210 -5.80 9.47 -12.84
CA ARG A 210 -6.50 10.60 -13.46
C ARG A 210 -8.03 10.52 -13.26
N LEU A 211 -8.50 10.51 -12.02
CA LEU A 211 -9.93 10.61 -11.69
C LEU A 211 -10.32 11.99 -11.16
N THR A 212 -9.38 12.84 -10.76
CA THR A 212 -9.70 14.21 -10.33
C THR A 212 -10.00 15.17 -11.49
N LYS A 213 -9.37 15.01 -12.67
CA LYS A 213 -9.73 15.83 -13.85
C LYS A 213 -11.04 15.40 -14.52
N SER A 214 -11.45 14.13 -14.43
CA SER A 214 -12.70 13.65 -15.05
C SER A 214 -13.94 14.04 -14.23
N LEU A 215 -13.83 14.15 -12.91
CA LEU A 215 -14.93 14.61 -12.04
C LEU A 215 -15.18 16.12 -12.16
N GLU A 216 -14.17 16.97 -12.31
CA GLU A 216 -14.37 18.41 -12.58
C GLU A 216 -15.00 18.68 -13.95
N ILE A 217 -14.67 17.88 -14.98
CA ILE A 217 -15.27 18.02 -16.31
C ILE A 217 -16.71 17.50 -16.31
N THR A 218 -17.01 16.39 -15.63
CA THR A 218 -18.36 15.81 -15.57
C THR A 218 -19.32 16.63 -14.70
N LEU A 219 -18.83 17.29 -13.65
CA LEU A 219 -19.64 18.22 -12.83
C LEU A 219 -19.87 19.56 -13.54
N LYS A 220 -18.92 20.05 -14.36
CA LYS A 220 -19.13 21.24 -15.20
C LYS A 220 -20.10 20.99 -16.36
N THR A 221 -20.10 19.81 -16.99
CA THR A 221 -21.02 19.52 -18.08
C THR A 221 -22.46 19.24 -17.63
N ARG A 222 -22.67 18.74 -16.39
CA ARG A 222 -24.03 18.59 -15.83
C ARG A 222 -24.69 19.90 -15.44
N ASN A 223 -23.94 20.91 -15.00
CA ASN A 223 -24.52 22.23 -14.65
C ASN A 223 -24.83 23.13 -15.85
N HIS A 224 -24.49 22.72 -17.07
CA HIS A 224 -24.85 23.43 -18.31
C HIS A 224 -25.95 22.75 -19.13
N ALA A 225 -26.53 21.65 -18.63
CA ALA A 225 -27.61 20.91 -19.30
C ALA A 225 -29.00 21.14 -18.65
N GLU A 226 -29.10 21.99 -17.63
CA GLU A 226 -30.36 22.41 -17.01
C GLU A 226 -30.46 23.95 -16.96
N ILE A 227 -30.60 24.58 -18.13
CA ILE A 227 -31.28 25.87 -18.34
C ILE A 227 -32.04 25.78 -19.66
#